data_AF-A0A0B7FYY1-F1
#
_entry.id   AF-A0A0B7FYY1-F1
#
_cell.length_a   1.000
_cell.length_b   1.000
_cell.length_c   1.000
_cell.angle_alpha   90.00
_cell.angle_beta   90.00
_cell.angle_gamma   90.00
#
_symmetry.space_group_name_H-M   'P 1'
#
loop_
_entity.id
_entity.type
_entity.pdbx_description
1 polymer ?
#
loop_
_entity_poly.entity_id
_entity_poly.type
_entity_poly.pdbx_seq_one_letter_code
_entity_poly.pdbx_strand_id
1 'polypeptide(L)'
;MTGSILILICDCFSQSRPNLCATPSFKIAPFSWITDSSLFFHLPMILVLVVLLVAWSGSVSTTPNLSLSVSLRKSLSIDEPSVISLVTNTGNHSLKLLNHPQSVLSHLPTRVFRITQGNTTVDFTGIIVNYSPHYVARKNNSVDFTYLAPGQTHEQDHVLTEAYNFTRTGPGEYCFETYSRFYHVDESGNIVVIDAEASSARFEVTRGLARPRKISFNRLNSFPVNSQMLQSGCTANQQNVIIEAATYADQYISNALTYLQSINGNTPRYQTWFGIYEPQQAETVKSHYANSVGRAMTSAYDCMPDSCRDGAIAYVWPQQPGVIHFCAWFWSRPPYGSNSKAGTIIHELSHFTGTEDHVYGEVGSLELARSAPMLAVTNADSYMYFAENSLLLQ
;
A
#
# COMPACT_ATOMS: atom_id res chain seq x y z
N MET A 1 -4.26 -38.28 -23.38
CA MET A 1 -3.59 -37.54 -22.30
C MET A 1 -3.32 -36.13 -22.80
N THR A 2 -4.18 -35.19 -22.46
CA THR A 2 -3.99 -33.75 -22.72
C THR A 2 -4.67 -33.03 -21.56
N GLY A 3 -3.85 -32.50 -20.65
CA GLY A 3 -4.27 -31.96 -19.37
C GLY A 3 -4.99 -30.62 -19.54
N SER A 4 -6.15 -30.49 -18.89
CA SER A 4 -6.86 -29.23 -18.75
C SER A 4 -6.28 -28.46 -17.56
N ILE A 5 -5.87 -27.21 -17.78
CA ILE A 5 -5.56 -26.26 -16.70
C ILE A 5 -6.91 -25.76 -16.18
N LEU A 6 -7.27 -26.16 -14.97
CA LEU A 6 -8.46 -25.70 -14.28
C LEU A 6 -8.12 -24.36 -13.59
N ILE A 7 -8.58 -23.25 -14.16
CA ILE A 7 -8.56 -21.94 -13.49
C ILE A 7 -9.84 -21.89 -12.64
N LEU A 8 -9.70 -22.12 -11.33
CA LEU A 8 -10.79 -21.93 -10.37
C LEU A 8 -10.82 -20.45 -9.97
N ILE A 9 -11.86 -19.74 -10.42
CA ILE A 9 -12.27 -18.45 -9.86
C ILE A 9 -13.20 -18.78 -8.69
N CYS A 10 -12.84 -18.38 -7.47
CA CYS A 10 -13.70 -18.52 -6.30
C CYS A 10 -13.66 -17.24 -5.47
N ASP A 11 -14.85 -16.68 -5.22
CA ASP A 11 -15.07 -15.51 -4.37
C ASP A 11 -14.80 -15.83 -2.89
N CYS A 12 -14.02 -14.99 -2.23
CA CYS A 12 -13.79 -15.03 -0.79
C CYS A 12 -14.99 -14.41 -0.04
N PHE A 13 -16.05 -15.19 0.17
CA PHE A 13 -17.11 -14.82 1.11
C PHE A 13 -16.75 -15.26 2.54
N SER A 14 -16.72 -14.29 3.44
CA SER A 14 -16.80 -14.49 4.89
C SER A 14 -18.15 -15.14 5.23
N GLN A 15 -18.16 -16.40 5.66
CA GLN A 15 -19.38 -17.04 6.16
C GLN A 15 -19.47 -16.91 7.67
N SER A 16 -20.53 -16.22 8.11
CA SER A 16 -21.11 -16.40 9.44
C SER A 16 -22.54 -16.96 9.31
N ARG A 17 -22.71 -18.16 9.86
CA ARG A 17 -23.93 -18.87 10.33
C ARG A 17 -24.59 -19.96 9.46
N PRO A 18 -25.21 -20.99 10.11
CA PRO A 18 -25.55 -22.27 9.50
C PRO A 18 -27.07 -22.48 9.28
N ASN A 19 -27.44 -23.26 8.25
CA ASN A 19 -28.36 -24.42 8.27
C ASN A 19 -29.07 -24.70 6.93
N LEU A 20 -29.20 -26.02 6.66
CA LEU A 20 -30.23 -26.74 5.88
C LEU A 20 -30.11 -26.91 4.34
N CYS A 21 -29.68 -28.14 3.99
CA CYS A 21 -30.17 -29.08 2.96
C CYS A 21 -30.92 -28.57 1.71
N ALA A 22 -30.42 -28.95 0.52
CA ALA A 22 -31.00 -30.01 -0.34
C ALA A 22 -30.38 -29.98 -1.76
N THR A 23 -30.07 -31.16 -2.31
CA THR A 23 -29.72 -31.38 -3.72
C THR A 23 -30.96 -31.28 -4.61
N PRO A 24 -30.79 -30.94 -5.91
CA PRO A 24 -31.17 -31.93 -6.91
C PRO A 24 -30.25 -31.99 -8.15
N SER A 25 -30.20 -33.20 -8.70
CA SER A 25 -29.66 -33.60 -9.99
C SER A 25 -30.69 -33.39 -11.10
N PHE A 26 -30.28 -33.01 -12.32
CA PHE A 26 -31.07 -33.28 -13.52
C PHE A 26 -30.21 -33.60 -14.76
N LYS A 27 -30.70 -34.63 -15.46
CA LYS A 27 -30.12 -35.34 -16.61
C LYS A 27 -30.39 -34.60 -17.92
N ILE A 28 -29.47 -34.74 -18.87
CA ILE A 28 -29.61 -34.39 -20.28
C ILE A 28 -30.42 -35.50 -20.97
N ALA A 29 -31.37 -35.12 -21.84
CA ALA A 29 -32.04 -36.01 -22.80
C ALA A 29 -31.85 -35.46 -24.23
N PRO A 30 -31.63 -36.30 -25.25
CA PRO A 30 -31.45 -35.87 -26.64
C PRO A 30 -32.79 -35.86 -27.37
N PHE A 31 -32.97 -34.92 -28.31
CA PHE A 31 -34.12 -34.90 -29.21
C PHE A 31 -33.73 -35.35 -30.63
N SER A 32 -34.61 -36.17 -31.20
CA SER A 32 -34.48 -36.96 -32.42
C SER A 32 -35.03 -36.27 -33.67
N TRP A 33 -34.42 -36.67 -34.78
CA TRP A 33 -34.78 -36.62 -36.21
C TRP A 33 -36.26 -36.41 -36.58
N ILE A 34 -36.46 -35.55 -37.60
CA ILE A 34 -37.54 -35.67 -38.58
C ILE A 34 -36.93 -35.58 -39.98
N THR A 35 -37.20 -36.61 -40.76
CA THR A 35 -36.98 -36.73 -42.20
C THR A 35 -38.15 -36.09 -42.95
N ASP A 36 -37.90 -35.33 -44.02
CA ASP A 36 -38.76 -35.46 -45.19
C ASP A 36 -38.10 -35.00 -46.50
N SER A 37 -38.65 -35.52 -47.60
CA SER A 37 -37.94 -35.84 -48.85
C SER A 37 -38.29 -34.91 -50.03
N SER A 38 -37.25 -34.60 -50.82
CA SER A 38 -37.23 -34.41 -52.29
C SER A 38 -38.07 -33.30 -52.97
N LEU A 39 -37.40 -32.45 -53.76
CA LEU A 39 -37.63 -32.30 -55.21
C LEU A 39 -36.49 -31.48 -55.88
N PHE A 40 -36.07 -31.97 -57.04
CA PHE A 40 -34.95 -31.54 -57.90
C PHE A 40 -35.18 -30.19 -58.61
N PHE A 41 -34.15 -29.36 -58.77
CA PHE A 41 -33.82 -28.62 -60.01
C PHE A 41 -32.35 -28.13 -59.99
N HIS A 42 -31.71 -28.13 -61.17
CA HIS A 42 -30.27 -27.94 -61.43
C HIS A 42 -29.74 -26.47 -61.28
N LEU A 43 -28.52 -26.34 -60.71
CA LEU A 43 -27.37 -25.37 -60.90
C LEU A 43 -27.59 -23.91 -61.38
N PRO A 44 -26.72 -22.91 -61.05
CA PRO A 44 -25.31 -23.04 -60.63
C PRO A 44 -24.85 -22.19 -59.42
N MET A 45 -23.60 -22.43 -59.01
CA MET A 45 -22.77 -21.69 -58.05
C MET A 45 -23.14 -20.22 -57.79
N ILE A 46 -23.49 -19.89 -56.55
CA ILE A 46 -23.20 -18.58 -55.95
C ILE A 46 -22.58 -18.84 -54.57
N LEU A 47 -21.28 -18.57 -54.48
CA LEU A 47 -20.53 -18.56 -53.23
C LEU A 47 -20.99 -17.34 -52.41
N VAL A 48 -22.02 -17.49 -51.58
CA VAL A 48 -22.39 -16.44 -50.62
C VAL A 48 -21.45 -16.54 -49.42
N LEU A 49 -20.41 -15.70 -49.43
CA LEU A 49 -19.57 -15.44 -48.27
C LEU A 49 -20.41 -14.67 -47.24
N VAL A 50 -21.05 -15.39 -46.32
CA VAL A 50 -21.64 -14.77 -45.13
C VAL A 50 -20.49 -14.37 -44.21
N VAL A 51 -19.98 -13.15 -44.40
CA VAL A 51 -19.15 -12.49 -43.39
C VAL A 51 -20.08 -12.11 -42.24
N LEU A 52 -20.17 -12.97 -41.22
CA LEU A 52 -20.69 -12.58 -39.92
C LEU A 52 -19.67 -11.61 -39.29
N LEU A 53 -19.81 -10.33 -39.63
CA LEU A 53 -19.30 -9.24 -38.81
C LEU A 53 -20.10 -9.27 -37.50
N VAL A 54 -19.64 -10.09 -36.55
CA VAL A 54 -19.98 -9.85 -35.15
C VAL A 54 -19.29 -8.55 -34.78
N ALA A 55 -20.01 -7.44 -34.94
CA ALA A 55 -19.65 -6.20 -34.32
C ALA A 55 -19.64 -6.46 -32.81
N TRP A 56 -18.47 -6.74 -32.25
CA TRP A 56 -18.22 -6.53 -30.84
C TRP A 56 -18.37 -5.04 -30.58
N SER A 57 -19.60 -4.60 -30.33
CA SER A 57 -19.86 -3.40 -29.57
C SER A 57 -19.56 -3.72 -28.10
N GLY A 58 -18.29 -4.02 -27.82
CA GLY A 58 -17.77 -3.83 -26.49
C GLY A 58 -17.84 -2.33 -26.28
N SER A 59 -18.61 -1.88 -25.29
CA SER A 59 -18.50 -0.54 -24.76
C SER A 59 -17.03 -0.33 -24.46
N VAL A 60 -16.31 0.40 -25.31
CA VAL A 60 -14.92 0.76 -25.02
C VAL A 60 -15.04 1.69 -23.84
N SER A 61 -14.77 1.18 -22.64
CA SER A 61 -14.74 2.00 -21.44
C SER A 61 -13.67 3.05 -21.69
N THR A 62 -14.10 4.31 -21.83
CA THR A 62 -13.22 5.46 -22.04
C THR A 62 -12.52 5.88 -20.75
N THR A 63 -12.55 5.03 -19.73
CA THR A 63 -11.97 5.27 -18.42
C THR A 63 -10.64 4.53 -18.33
N PRO A 64 -9.59 5.15 -17.76
CA PRO A 64 -8.41 4.43 -17.28
C PRO A 64 -8.85 3.17 -16.53
N ASN A 65 -8.31 2.01 -16.91
CA ASN A 65 -8.62 0.75 -16.24
C ASN A 65 -7.37 -0.11 -16.14
N LEU A 66 -7.29 -0.87 -15.05
CA LEU A 66 -6.16 -1.73 -14.72
C LEU A 66 -6.68 -3.10 -14.28
N SER A 67 -6.01 -4.16 -14.71
CA SER A 67 -6.15 -5.48 -14.08
C SER A 67 -4.87 -5.82 -13.33
N LEU A 68 -5.02 -6.43 -12.15
CA LEU A 68 -3.92 -6.84 -11.30
C LEU A 68 -4.05 -8.33 -10.96
N SER A 69 -2.99 -9.09 -11.22
CA SER A 69 -2.89 -10.48 -10.78
C SER A 69 -1.54 -10.76 -10.13
N VAL A 70 -1.49 -11.79 -9.29
CA VAL A 70 -0.25 -12.28 -8.67
C VAL A 70 -0.05 -13.72 -9.09
N SER A 71 1.20 -14.06 -9.40
CA SER A 71 1.62 -15.42 -9.74
C SER A 71 2.87 -15.81 -8.96
N LEU A 72 3.06 -17.11 -8.74
CA LEU A 72 4.34 -17.60 -8.22
C LEU A 72 5.42 -17.45 -9.28
N ARG A 73 6.58 -16.93 -8.87
CA ARG A 73 7.77 -17.10 -9.67
C ARG A 73 8.21 -18.55 -9.57
N LYS A 74 8.41 -19.21 -10.71
CA LYS A 74 9.06 -20.52 -10.75
C LYS A 74 10.55 -20.33 -10.43
N SER A 75 10.88 -20.22 -9.15
CA SER A 75 12.25 -19.95 -8.69
C SER A 75 13.17 -21.15 -8.94
N LEU A 76 14.40 -20.85 -9.37
CA LEU A 76 15.52 -21.81 -9.44
C LEU A 76 16.20 -22.02 -8.06
N SER A 77 15.88 -21.16 -7.08
CA SER A 77 16.40 -21.21 -5.71
C SER A 77 15.24 -21.39 -4.73
N ILE A 78 15.31 -22.46 -3.93
CA ILE A 78 14.25 -22.90 -3.00
C ILE A 78 14.17 -22.00 -1.75
N ASP A 79 15.16 -21.14 -1.51
CA ASP A 79 15.35 -20.44 -0.23
C ASP A 79 14.84 -18.98 -0.19
N GLU A 80 14.36 -18.42 -1.31
CA GLU A 80 13.84 -17.04 -1.39
C GLU A 80 12.51 -17.03 -2.17
N PRO A 81 11.35 -17.16 -1.48
CA PRO A 81 10.07 -17.13 -2.14
C PRO A 81 9.83 -15.74 -2.74
N SER A 82 9.59 -15.73 -4.04
CA SER A 82 9.22 -14.54 -4.78
C SER A 82 7.89 -14.76 -5.49
N VAL A 83 7.08 -13.70 -5.51
CA VAL A 83 5.87 -13.62 -6.32
C VAL A 83 6.05 -12.54 -7.35
N ILE A 84 5.39 -12.71 -8.50
CA ILE A 84 5.34 -11.70 -9.55
C ILE A 84 3.95 -11.11 -9.56
N SER A 85 3.86 -9.79 -9.49
CA SER A 85 2.62 -9.07 -9.81
C SER A 85 2.62 -8.67 -11.28
N LEU A 86 1.48 -8.86 -11.94
CA LEU A 86 1.24 -8.45 -13.32
C LEU A 86 0.20 -7.33 -13.29
N VAL A 87 0.63 -6.13 -13.66
CA VAL A 87 -0.24 -4.94 -13.79
C VAL A 87 -0.45 -4.69 -15.27
N THR A 88 -1.68 -4.82 -15.75
CA THR A 88 -2.01 -4.62 -17.18
C THR A 88 -2.94 -3.43 -17.33
N ASN A 89 -2.60 -2.54 -18.26
CA ASN A 89 -3.49 -1.48 -18.70
C ASN A 89 -4.55 -2.05 -19.64
N THR A 90 -5.76 -2.23 -19.13
CA THR A 90 -6.92 -2.74 -19.89
C THR A 90 -7.72 -1.63 -20.55
N GLY A 91 -7.36 -0.37 -20.29
CA GLY A 91 -7.93 0.80 -20.95
C GLY A 91 -7.32 1.07 -22.33
N ASN A 92 -7.76 2.16 -22.93
CA ASN A 92 -7.36 2.64 -24.26
C ASN A 92 -6.45 3.87 -24.24
N HIS A 93 -6.02 4.32 -23.05
CA HIS A 93 -5.11 5.46 -22.86
C HIS A 93 -3.80 5.02 -22.21
N SER A 94 -2.69 5.69 -22.53
CA SER A 94 -1.42 5.47 -21.83
C SER A 94 -1.51 5.95 -20.39
N LEU A 95 -0.99 5.15 -19.46
CA LEU A 95 -0.98 5.45 -18.03
C LEU A 95 0.43 5.76 -17.57
N LYS A 96 0.54 6.83 -16.78
CA LYS A 96 1.71 7.18 -15.98
C LYS A 96 1.34 6.97 -14.52
N LEU A 97 1.81 5.90 -13.91
CA LEU A 97 1.44 5.47 -12.57
C LEU A 97 2.56 5.77 -11.58
N LEU A 98 2.23 6.29 -10.41
CA LEU A 98 3.21 6.44 -9.32
C LEU A 98 3.66 5.06 -8.84
N ASN A 99 4.96 4.90 -8.58
CA ASN A 99 5.50 3.76 -7.82
C ASN A 99 5.17 3.92 -6.33
N HIS A 100 3.88 3.98 -6.02
CA HIS A 100 3.38 4.33 -4.70
C HIS A 100 3.74 3.25 -3.66
N PRO A 101 4.14 3.60 -2.42
CA PRO A 101 4.54 2.61 -1.40
C PRO A 101 3.49 1.54 -1.05
N GLN A 102 2.22 1.81 -1.33
CA GLN A 102 1.11 0.86 -1.13
C GLN A 102 0.62 0.20 -2.43
N SER A 103 1.40 0.29 -3.50
CA SER A 103 1.13 -0.37 -4.78
C SER A 103 2.19 -1.41 -5.05
N VAL A 104 1.80 -2.48 -5.76
CA VAL A 104 2.74 -3.50 -6.24
C VAL A 104 3.79 -2.96 -7.23
N LEU A 105 3.73 -1.69 -7.63
CA LEU A 105 4.75 -0.98 -8.42
C LEU A 105 5.89 -0.41 -7.58
N SER A 106 5.78 -0.44 -6.25
CA SER A 106 6.83 0.00 -5.34
C SER A 106 8.06 -0.91 -5.48
N HIS A 107 9.24 -0.29 -5.57
CA HIS A 107 10.53 -0.98 -5.50
C HIS A 107 11.03 -1.13 -4.05
N LEU A 108 10.27 -0.64 -3.08
CA LEU A 108 10.57 -0.69 -1.66
C LEU A 108 9.88 -1.90 -1.01
N PRO A 109 10.50 -2.54 0.01
CA PRO A 109 9.94 -3.68 0.72
C PRO A 109 8.82 -3.23 1.68
N THR A 110 7.72 -2.80 1.09
CA THR A 110 6.56 -2.15 1.71
C THR A 110 5.37 -3.11 1.74
N ARG A 111 4.33 -2.76 2.50
CA ARG A 111 3.14 -3.60 2.61
C ARG A 111 2.30 -3.44 1.34
N VAL A 112 2.52 -4.32 0.37
CA VAL A 112 1.75 -4.35 -0.91
C VAL A 112 0.82 -5.56 -1.01
N PHE A 113 0.92 -6.50 -0.05
CA PHE A 113 0.07 -7.68 0.07
C PHE A 113 -0.49 -7.82 1.48
N ARG A 114 -1.73 -8.30 1.58
CA ARG A 114 -2.22 -8.99 2.77
C ARG A 114 -2.05 -10.50 2.55
N ILE A 115 -1.18 -11.11 3.34
CA ILE A 115 -0.86 -12.54 3.21
C ILE A 115 -1.43 -13.28 4.42
N THR A 116 -2.24 -14.29 4.17
CA THR A 116 -2.90 -15.08 5.22
C THR A 116 -2.68 -16.57 5.05
N GLN A 117 -2.64 -17.29 6.16
CA GLN A 117 -2.70 -18.75 6.23
C GLN A 117 -3.84 -19.13 7.15
N GLY A 118 -4.92 -19.65 6.58
CA GLY A 118 -6.20 -19.79 7.29
C GLY A 118 -6.66 -18.43 7.85
N ASN A 119 -6.87 -18.34 9.16
CA ASN A 119 -7.27 -17.11 9.85
C ASN A 119 -6.09 -16.26 10.35
N THR A 120 -4.85 -16.67 10.08
CA THR A 120 -3.66 -16.01 10.57
C THR A 120 -3.06 -15.13 9.50
N THR A 121 -2.87 -13.83 9.79
CA THR A 121 -2.10 -12.94 8.92
C THR A 121 -0.61 -13.13 9.17
N VAL A 122 0.20 -13.15 8.10
CA VAL A 122 1.65 -13.18 8.15
C VAL A 122 2.16 -11.83 8.67
N ASP A 123 3.16 -11.87 9.55
CA ASP A 123 3.69 -10.66 10.18
C ASP A 123 4.42 -9.81 9.12
N PHE A 124 3.99 -8.56 8.95
CA PHE A 124 4.70 -7.58 8.15
C PHE A 124 5.93 -7.08 8.91
N THR A 125 7.10 -7.15 8.28
CA THR A 125 8.41 -6.72 8.80
C THR A 125 9.15 -5.77 7.87
N GLY A 126 8.49 -5.34 6.80
CA GLY A 126 9.03 -4.36 5.85
C GLY A 126 9.06 -2.94 6.42
N ILE A 127 9.48 -2.01 5.57
CA ILE A 127 9.55 -0.59 5.93
C ILE A 127 8.18 0.08 5.78
N ILE A 128 7.94 1.08 6.62
CA ILE A 128 6.86 2.07 6.45
C ILE A 128 7.51 3.39 6.05
N VAL A 129 6.93 4.12 5.10
CA VAL A 129 7.61 5.14 4.29
C VAL A 129 6.81 6.43 4.29
N ASN A 130 7.37 7.52 4.82
CA ASN A 130 6.81 8.84 4.56
C ASN A 130 6.94 9.19 3.07
N TYR A 131 5.80 9.49 2.45
CA TYR A 131 5.66 9.73 1.02
C TYR A 131 4.74 10.91 0.75
N SER A 132 4.91 11.56 -0.41
CA SER A 132 4.02 12.64 -0.85
C SER A 132 3.68 12.51 -2.34
N PRO A 133 2.50 11.97 -2.69
CA PRO A 133 2.09 11.76 -4.08
C PRO A 133 2.15 13.04 -4.93
N HIS A 134 1.60 14.15 -4.44
CA HIS A 134 1.60 15.45 -5.14
C HIS A 134 3.01 16.00 -5.37
N TYR A 135 3.95 15.62 -4.52
CA TYR A 135 5.32 16.06 -4.67
C TYR A 135 6.02 15.29 -5.78
N VAL A 136 5.89 13.96 -5.78
CA VAL A 136 6.42 13.10 -6.85
C VAL A 136 5.82 13.47 -8.20
N ALA A 137 4.50 13.67 -8.25
CA ALA A 137 3.80 14.15 -9.45
C ALA A 137 4.41 15.46 -9.99
N ARG A 138 4.64 16.46 -9.11
CA ARG A 138 5.23 17.75 -9.49
C ARG A 138 6.69 17.66 -9.91
N LYS A 139 7.50 16.83 -9.25
CA LYS A 139 8.91 16.66 -9.61
C LYS A 139 9.10 15.90 -10.91
N ASN A 140 8.17 15.00 -11.22
CA ASN A 140 8.12 14.33 -12.51
C ASN A 140 9.45 13.63 -12.88
N ASN A 141 10.14 13.06 -11.89
CA ASN A 141 11.33 12.26 -12.15
C ASN A 141 10.92 10.89 -12.67
N SER A 142 11.37 10.51 -13.86
CA SER A 142 10.88 9.31 -14.57
C SER A 142 11.03 8.02 -13.77
N VAL A 143 12.02 7.92 -12.86
CA VAL A 143 12.27 6.73 -12.05
C VAL A 143 11.20 6.48 -10.97
N ASP A 144 10.40 7.49 -10.63
CA ASP A 144 9.34 7.38 -9.62
C ASP A 144 7.99 6.95 -10.24
N PHE A 145 7.98 6.63 -11.55
CA PHE A 145 6.78 6.26 -12.30
C PHE A 145 6.97 4.96 -13.10
N THR A 146 5.87 4.24 -13.24
CA THR A 146 5.70 3.17 -14.22
C THR A 146 4.80 3.65 -15.35
N TYR A 147 5.22 3.43 -16.59
CA TYR A 147 4.49 3.82 -17.80
C TYR A 147 3.90 2.58 -18.48
N LEU A 148 2.59 2.62 -18.78
CA LEU A 148 1.86 1.53 -19.44
C LEU A 148 1.08 2.05 -20.64
N ALA A 149 1.47 1.65 -21.85
CA ALA A 149 0.64 1.82 -23.04
C ALA A 149 -0.64 0.96 -22.95
N PRO A 150 -1.68 1.25 -23.76
CA PRO A 150 -2.86 0.39 -23.85
C PRO A 150 -2.50 -1.07 -24.15
N GLY A 151 -3.02 -2.00 -23.36
CA GLY A 151 -2.73 -3.43 -23.47
C GLY A 151 -1.35 -3.86 -22.96
N GLN A 152 -0.50 -2.94 -22.49
CA GLN A 152 0.81 -3.28 -21.95
C GLN A 152 0.68 -3.87 -20.54
N THR A 153 1.45 -4.92 -20.27
CA THR A 153 1.64 -5.51 -18.94
C THR A 153 3.02 -5.13 -18.40
N HIS A 154 3.06 -4.73 -17.13
CA HIS A 154 4.29 -4.60 -16.36
C HIS A 154 4.37 -5.73 -15.33
N GLU A 155 5.52 -6.38 -15.28
CA GLU A 155 5.82 -7.43 -14.31
C GLU A 155 6.73 -6.86 -13.23
N GLN A 156 6.36 -7.06 -11.96
CA GLN A 156 7.19 -6.66 -10.82
C GLN A 156 7.44 -7.86 -9.91
N ASP A 157 8.71 -8.07 -9.59
CA ASP A 157 9.17 -9.10 -8.67
C ASP A 157 9.09 -8.62 -7.22
N HIS A 158 8.60 -9.49 -6.34
CA HIS A 158 8.49 -9.24 -4.90
C HIS A 158 9.18 -10.36 -4.13
N VAL A 159 10.31 -10.05 -3.50
CA VAL A 159 11.00 -10.97 -2.60
C VAL A 159 10.32 -10.90 -1.23
N LEU A 160 9.53 -11.92 -0.90
CA LEU A 160 8.63 -11.85 0.26
C LEU A 160 9.39 -11.75 1.60
N THR A 161 10.60 -12.32 1.67
CA THR A 161 11.43 -12.30 2.89
C THR A 161 12.03 -10.94 3.22
N GLU A 162 11.93 -9.95 2.31
CA GLU A 162 12.34 -8.56 2.61
C GLU A 162 11.28 -7.81 3.43
N ALA A 163 10.01 -8.22 3.34
CA ALA A 163 8.89 -7.48 3.93
C ALA A 163 7.97 -8.32 4.84
N TYR A 164 8.06 -9.66 4.83
CA TYR A 164 7.15 -10.54 5.56
C TYR A 164 7.90 -11.66 6.30
N ASN A 165 7.42 -11.97 7.50
CA ASN A 165 7.97 -13.01 8.36
C ASN A 165 7.00 -14.20 8.52
N PHE A 166 7.36 -15.29 7.85
CA PHE A 166 6.60 -16.53 7.82
C PHE A 166 6.96 -17.51 8.95
N THR A 167 7.85 -17.14 9.88
CA THR A 167 8.34 -18.06 10.93
C THR A 167 7.20 -18.59 11.83
N ARG A 168 6.19 -17.76 12.10
CA ARG A 168 5.06 -18.10 12.97
C ARG A 168 4.01 -18.97 12.29
N THR A 169 3.80 -18.79 11.00
CA THR A 169 2.81 -19.51 10.18
C THR A 169 3.39 -20.81 9.60
N GLY A 170 4.68 -20.84 9.28
CA GLY A 170 5.36 -22.05 8.80
C GLY A 170 4.98 -22.47 7.38
N PRO A 171 5.29 -23.69 6.94
CA PRO A 171 4.87 -24.20 5.63
C PRO A 171 3.34 -24.31 5.53
N GLY A 172 2.81 -24.19 4.31
CA GLY A 172 1.39 -24.42 4.02
C GLY A 172 0.87 -23.56 2.87
N GLU A 173 -0.45 -23.58 2.67
CA GLU A 173 -1.11 -22.76 1.66
C GLU A 173 -1.36 -21.34 2.18
N TYR A 174 -0.94 -20.35 1.39
CA TYR A 174 -1.10 -18.94 1.68
C TYR A 174 -2.02 -18.28 0.66
N CYS A 175 -2.90 -17.40 1.14
CA CYS A 175 -3.71 -16.50 0.33
C CYS A 175 -3.04 -15.14 0.24
N PHE A 176 -2.88 -14.63 -0.97
CA PHE A 176 -2.30 -13.34 -1.29
C PHE A 176 -3.39 -12.44 -1.82
N GLU A 177 -3.64 -11.35 -1.12
CA GLU A 177 -4.51 -10.27 -1.57
C GLU A 177 -3.66 -9.04 -1.82
N THR A 178 -3.85 -8.39 -2.95
CA THR A 178 -3.13 -7.18 -3.33
C THR A 178 -3.89 -5.92 -2.92
N TYR A 179 -3.15 -4.86 -2.62
CA TYR A 179 -3.73 -3.52 -2.65
C TYR A 179 -3.91 -3.09 -4.10
N SER A 180 -5.17 -2.86 -4.49
CA SER A 180 -5.57 -2.63 -5.88
C SER A 180 -5.64 -1.16 -6.28
N ARG A 181 -5.32 -0.24 -5.38
CA ARG A 181 -5.37 1.20 -5.66
C ARG A 181 -4.08 1.68 -6.31
N PHE A 182 -4.22 2.36 -7.45
CA PHE A 182 -3.14 2.98 -8.20
C PHE A 182 -3.40 4.49 -8.36
N TYR A 183 -2.32 5.23 -8.61
CA TYR A 183 -2.35 6.69 -8.72
C TYR A 183 -1.76 7.09 -10.06
N HIS A 184 -2.62 7.45 -11.00
CA HIS A 184 -2.25 7.94 -12.31
C HIS A 184 -2.03 9.45 -12.27
N VAL A 185 -0.95 9.95 -12.88
CA VAL A 185 -0.77 11.38 -13.13
C VAL A 185 -1.23 11.71 -14.55
N ASP A 186 -2.30 12.49 -14.66
CA ASP A 186 -2.86 12.90 -15.95
C ASP A 186 -1.98 13.93 -16.68
N GLU A 187 -2.36 14.29 -17.92
CA GLU A 187 -1.64 15.27 -18.74
C GLU A 187 -1.57 16.67 -18.11
N SER A 188 -2.50 17.00 -17.21
CA SER A 188 -2.52 18.27 -16.47
C SER A 188 -1.67 18.23 -15.20
N GLY A 189 -1.09 17.07 -14.85
CA GLY A 189 -0.32 16.87 -13.63
C GLY A 189 -1.15 16.56 -12.39
N ASN A 190 -2.46 16.32 -12.53
CA ASN A 190 -3.32 15.93 -11.43
C ASN A 190 -3.21 14.44 -11.16
N ILE A 191 -3.42 14.06 -9.90
CA ILE A 191 -3.45 12.65 -9.48
C ILE A 191 -4.88 12.14 -9.57
N VAL A 192 -5.08 11.11 -10.39
CA VAL A 192 -6.33 10.38 -10.58
C VAL A 192 -6.17 8.98 -9.99
N VAL A 193 -7.07 8.61 -9.09
CA VAL A 193 -7.08 7.29 -8.47
C VAL A 193 -7.73 6.28 -9.42
N ILE A 194 -7.11 5.11 -9.58
CA ILE A 194 -7.64 3.98 -10.33
C ILE A 194 -7.65 2.77 -9.40
N ASP A 195 -8.82 2.20 -9.15
CA ASP A 195 -8.94 0.93 -8.45
C ASP A 195 -8.93 -0.21 -9.49
N ALA A 196 -7.91 -1.05 -9.46
CA ALA A 196 -7.72 -2.14 -10.41
C ALA A 196 -8.66 -3.32 -10.12
N GLU A 197 -9.05 -4.03 -11.19
CA GLU A 197 -9.67 -5.34 -11.11
C GLU A 197 -8.61 -6.36 -10.64
N ALA A 198 -8.60 -6.65 -9.33
CA ALA A 198 -7.60 -7.50 -8.69
C ALA A 198 -8.16 -8.90 -8.36
N SER A 199 -7.34 -9.93 -8.56
CA SER A 199 -7.63 -11.30 -8.12
C SER A 199 -6.73 -11.74 -6.98
N SER A 200 -7.30 -12.43 -5.99
CA SER A 200 -6.51 -13.10 -4.96
C SER A 200 -5.84 -14.35 -5.51
N ALA A 201 -4.63 -14.65 -5.04
CA ALA A 201 -3.90 -15.84 -5.45
C ALA A 201 -3.60 -16.76 -4.26
N ARG A 202 -3.57 -18.08 -4.50
CA ARG A 202 -3.25 -19.09 -3.48
C ARG A 202 -2.01 -19.86 -3.88
N PHE A 203 -1.07 -19.96 -2.96
CA PHE A 203 0.24 -20.55 -3.22
C PHE A 203 0.65 -21.46 -2.07
N GLU A 204 1.18 -22.63 -2.39
CA GLU A 204 1.77 -23.52 -1.41
C GLU A 204 3.23 -23.17 -1.16
N VAL A 205 3.56 -22.91 0.10
CA VAL A 205 4.93 -22.75 0.59
C VAL A 205 5.34 -24.05 1.25
N THR A 206 6.23 -24.80 0.60
CA THR A 206 6.53 -26.21 0.95
C THR A 206 7.60 -26.39 2.04
N ARG A 207 8.31 -25.33 2.46
CA ARG A 207 9.33 -25.40 3.52
C ARG A 207 9.24 -24.23 4.49
N GLY A 208 9.81 -24.42 5.69
CA GLY A 208 9.83 -23.41 6.75
C GLY A 208 10.69 -22.23 6.31
N LEU A 209 10.03 -21.16 5.87
CA LEU A 209 10.68 -19.91 5.49
C LEU A 209 11.23 -19.24 6.74
N ALA A 210 12.48 -19.55 7.08
CA ALA A 210 13.16 -18.96 8.21
C ALA A 210 14.03 -17.77 7.77
N ARG A 211 13.64 -16.60 8.28
CA ARG A 211 14.37 -15.33 8.45
C ARG A 211 14.26 -14.27 7.34
N PRO A 212 14.04 -12.98 7.69
CA PRO A 212 14.59 -11.87 6.93
C PRO A 212 16.12 -11.93 7.06
N ARG A 213 16.82 -12.31 5.99
CA ARG A 213 18.26 -12.60 6.00
C ARG A 213 19.17 -11.35 5.95
N LYS A 214 18.65 -10.14 6.18
CA LYS A 214 19.50 -8.92 6.13
C LYS A 214 19.60 -8.10 7.41
N ILE A 215 18.75 -8.33 8.41
CA ILE A 215 18.84 -7.57 9.64
C ILE A 215 18.65 -8.54 10.80
N SER A 216 19.71 -8.81 11.56
CA SER A 216 19.61 -9.41 12.88
C SER A 216 18.85 -8.44 13.79
N PHE A 217 17.53 -8.44 13.67
CA PHE A 217 16.66 -7.71 14.58
C PHE A 217 16.74 -8.42 15.94
N ASN A 218 17.61 -7.94 16.82
CA ASN A 218 17.28 -8.02 18.23
C ASN A 218 15.96 -7.24 18.34
N ARG A 219 14.83 -7.93 18.58
CA ARG A 219 13.55 -7.25 18.79
C ARG A 219 13.72 -6.30 19.96
N LEU A 220 13.98 -5.03 19.66
CA LEU A 220 13.90 -3.98 20.65
C LEU A 220 12.41 -3.67 20.77
N ASN A 221 11.75 -4.30 21.74
CA ASN A 221 10.34 -4.02 22.05
C ASN A 221 10.15 -2.65 22.75
N SER A 222 11.19 -1.83 22.74
CA SER A 222 11.25 -0.54 23.43
C SER A 222 12.19 0.37 22.66
N PHE A 223 11.91 1.67 22.69
CA PHE A 223 12.88 2.69 22.25
C PHE A 223 14.24 2.42 22.91
N PRO A 224 15.35 2.58 22.17
CA PRO A 224 16.67 2.48 22.77
C PRO A 224 16.74 3.45 23.95
N VAL A 225 17.29 2.99 25.06
CA VAL A 225 17.56 3.82 26.25
C VAL A 225 18.81 4.65 25.96
N ASN A 226 18.79 5.42 24.88
CA ASN A 226 19.83 6.38 24.59
C ASN A 226 19.47 7.67 25.32
N SER A 227 20.39 8.18 26.13
CA SER A 227 20.27 9.53 26.69
C SER A 227 20.60 10.61 25.65
N GLN A 228 21.03 10.23 24.45
CA GLN A 228 21.54 11.12 23.41
C GLN A 228 21.12 10.66 22.01
N MET A 229 20.91 11.62 21.13
CA MET A 229 20.70 11.41 19.70
C MET A 229 21.88 10.66 19.07
N LEU A 230 21.60 9.66 18.24
CA LEU A 230 22.61 8.97 17.43
C LEU A 230 22.45 9.36 15.96
N GLN A 231 23.56 9.57 15.27
CA GLN A 231 23.55 9.99 13.86
C GLN A 231 24.57 9.16 13.07
N SER A 232 24.10 8.34 12.13
CA SER A 232 24.92 7.49 11.27
C SER A 232 24.99 8.07 9.86
N GLY A 233 26.19 8.09 9.29
CA GLY A 233 26.41 8.56 7.91
C GLY A 233 26.10 10.04 7.68
N CYS A 234 25.90 10.84 8.74
CA CYS A 234 25.55 12.26 8.63
C CYS A 234 26.78 13.16 8.63
N THR A 235 26.84 14.10 7.67
CA THR A 235 27.79 15.22 7.68
C THR A 235 27.50 16.19 8.84
N ALA A 236 28.48 16.99 9.28
CA ALA A 236 28.29 17.96 10.35
C ALA A 236 27.12 18.94 10.10
N ASN A 237 26.90 19.36 8.85
CA ASN A 237 25.75 20.20 8.50
C ASN A 237 24.42 19.45 8.65
N GLN A 238 24.35 18.20 8.19
CA GLN A 238 23.16 17.36 8.39
C GLN A 238 22.89 17.12 9.87
N GLN A 239 23.93 16.93 10.69
CA GLN A 239 23.78 16.77 12.13
C GLN A 239 23.10 17.98 12.77
N ASN A 240 23.56 19.20 12.45
CA ASN A 240 22.94 20.44 12.93
C ASN A 240 21.48 20.58 12.48
N VAL A 241 21.19 20.28 11.22
CA VAL A 241 19.82 20.31 10.66
C VAL A 241 18.89 19.33 11.38
N ILE A 242 19.37 18.13 11.69
CA ILE A 242 18.60 17.13 12.44
C ILE A 242 18.38 17.60 13.87
N ILE A 243 19.40 18.14 14.55
CA ILE A 243 19.26 18.67 15.92
C ILE A 243 18.19 19.76 15.97
N GLU A 244 18.22 20.70 15.01
CA GLU A 244 17.20 21.74 14.91
C GLU A 244 15.80 21.15 14.68
N ALA A 245 15.65 20.26 13.69
CA ALA A 245 14.38 19.64 13.37
C ALA A 245 13.81 18.81 14.54
N ALA A 246 14.66 18.05 15.24
CA ALA A 246 14.27 17.25 16.40
C ALA A 246 13.86 18.12 17.59
N THR A 247 14.54 19.26 17.80
CA THR A 247 14.17 20.23 18.83
C THR A 247 12.75 20.77 18.59
N TYR A 248 12.43 21.17 17.35
CA TYR A 248 11.08 21.61 17.00
C TYR A 248 10.06 20.48 17.06
N ALA A 249 10.44 19.25 16.68
CA ALA A 249 9.56 18.09 16.76
C ALA A 249 9.14 17.81 18.22
N ASP A 250 10.07 17.80 19.17
CA ASP A 250 9.76 17.61 20.59
C ASP A 250 8.90 18.76 21.15
N GLN A 251 9.11 19.99 20.69
CA GLN A 251 8.24 21.13 21.03
C GLN A 251 6.82 20.94 20.49
N TYR A 252 6.66 20.55 19.23
CA TYR A 252 5.36 20.31 18.60
C TYR A 252 4.60 19.16 19.25
N ILE A 253 5.29 18.05 19.55
CA ILE A 253 4.74 16.91 20.29
C ILE A 253 4.23 17.35 21.67
N SER A 254 5.04 18.11 22.41
CA SER A 254 4.67 18.60 23.75
C SER A 254 3.45 19.54 23.68
N ASN A 255 3.44 20.47 22.73
CA ASN A 255 2.32 21.40 22.52
C ASN A 255 1.04 20.67 22.09
N ALA A 256 1.14 19.66 21.22
CA ALA A 256 0.03 18.82 20.80
C ALA A 256 -0.56 18.06 21.99
N LEU A 257 0.29 17.45 22.83
CA LEU A 257 -0.15 16.75 24.04
C LEU A 257 -0.84 17.70 25.03
N THR A 258 -0.25 18.86 25.32
CA THR A 258 -0.86 19.87 26.21
C THR A 258 -2.22 20.32 25.69
N TYR A 259 -2.35 20.55 24.38
CA TYR A 259 -3.64 20.87 23.76
C TYR A 259 -4.65 19.73 23.94
N LEU A 260 -4.24 18.48 23.67
CA LEU A 260 -5.15 17.33 23.81
C LEU A 260 -5.60 17.13 25.26
N GLN A 261 -4.74 17.42 26.24
CA GLN A 261 -5.07 17.36 27.67
C GLN A 261 -6.06 18.45 28.10
N SER A 262 -6.15 19.57 27.39
CA SER A 262 -7.06 20.67 27.72
C SER A 262 -8.46 20.53 27.11
N ILE A 263 -8.63 19.66 26.11
CA ILE A 263 -9.92 19.43 25.46
C ILE A 263 -10.65 18.22 26.05
N ASN A 264 -11.97 18.31 26.10
CA ASN A 264 -12.88 17.25 26.52
C ASN A 264 -14.04 17.03 25.51
N GLY A 265 -13.90 17.55 24.31
CA GLY A 265 -14.90 17.51 23.25
C GLY A 265 -14.37 18.01 21.91
N ASN A 266 -15.27 18.13 20.94
CA ASN A 266 -14.94 18.61 19.59
C ASN A 266 -14.30 20.00 19.61
N THR A 267 -13.21 20.13 18.85
CA THR A 267 -12.56 21.41 18.57
C THR A 267 -12.15 21.43 17.09
N PRO A 268 -12.06 22.61 16.45
CA PRO A 268 -11.66 22.69 15.04
C PRO A 268 -10.35 21.93 14.76
N ARG A 269 -9.29 22.16 15.55
CA ARG A 269 -7.99 21.49 15.34
C ARG A 269 -8.06 19.96 15.44
N TYR A 270 -8.80 19.41 16.41
CA TYR A 270 -8.96 17.96 16.53
C TYR A 270 -9.77 17.42 15.34
N GLN A 271 -10.88 18.07 15.02
CA GLN A 271 -11.77 17.64 13.94
C GLN A 271 -11.10 17.67 12.57
N THR A 272 -10.23 18.64 12.32
CA THR A 272 -9.49 18.74 11.06
C THR A 272 -8.67 17.48 10.76
N TRP A 273 -8.00 16.89 11.76
CA TRP A 273 -7.02 15.84 11.52
C TRP A 273 -7.43 14.46 12.00
N PHE A 274 -8.38 14.40 12.94
CA PHE A 274 -8.81 13.15 13.58
C PHE A 274 -10.33 12.91 13.46
N GLY A 275 -11.09 13.88 12.97
CA GLY A 275 -12.53 13.75 12.79
C GLY A 275 -13.33 14.00 14.06
N ILE A 276 -14.53 13.43 14.15
CA ILE A 276 -15.42 13.62 15.30
C ILE A 276 -14.72 13.13 16.58
N TYR A 277 -14.72 13.97 17.60
CA TYR A 277 -14.17 13.65 18.91
C TYR A 277 -14.96 12.52 19.56
N GLU A 278 -14.27 11.39 19.73
CA GLU A 278 -14.71 10.25 20.53
C GLU A 278 -13.72 10.04 21.68
N PRO A 279 -14.16 9.91 22.94
CA PRO A 279 -13.26 9.88 24.10
C PRO A 279 -12.16 8.81 24.02
N GLN A 280 -12.49 7.61 23.52
CA GLN A 280 -11.50 6.52 23.38
C GLN A 280 -10.45 6.83 22.32
N GLN A 281 -10.87 7.39 21.18
CA GLN A 281 -9.97 7.75 20.08
C GLN A 281 -9.07 8.94 20.49
N ALA A 282 -9.63 9.93 21.19
CA ALA A 282 -8.87 11.03 21.75
C ALA A 282 -7.81 10.55 22.76
N GLU A 283 -8.13 9.54 23.58
CA GLU A 283 -7.17 8.93 24.49
C GLU A 283 -6.07 8.16 23.76
N THR A 284 -6.39 7.46 22.66
CA THR A 284 -5.38 6.85 21.78
C THR A 284 -4.40 7.90 21.25
N VAL A 285 -4.92 9.02 20.71
CA VAL A 285 -4.08 10.12 20.20
C VAL A 285 -3.22 10.73 21.32
N LYS A 286 -3.79 10.97 22.51
CA LYS A 286 -3.03 11.42 23.69
C LYS A 286 -1.91 10.46 24.06
N SER A 287 -2.20 9.17 24.10
CA SER A 287 -1.22 8.13 24.45
C SER A 287 -0.06 8.10 23.46
N HIS A 288 -0.34 8.21 22.15
CA HIS A 288 0.69 8.26 21.12
C HIS A 288 1.62 9.48 21.31
N TYR A 289 1.07 10.70 21.46
CA TYR A 289 1.92 11.88 21.72
C TYR A 289 2.69 11.76 23.04
N ALA A 290 2.06 11.27 24.11
CA ALA A 290 2.71 11.06 25.41
C ALA A 290 3.91 10.10 25.31
N ASN A 291 3.79 9.04 24.51
CA ASN A 291 4.88 8.09 24.29
C ASN A 291 6.01 8.65 23.40
N SER A 292 5.75 9.71 22.64
CA SER A 292 6.72 10.39 21.77
C SER A 292 7.41 11.59 22.40
N VAL A 293 7.00 12.07 23.59
CA VAL A 293 7.63 13.23 24.26
C VAL A 293 9.13 12.98 24.48
N GLY A 294 9.97 13.90 23.98
CA GLY A 294 11.43 13.85 24.14
C GLY A 294 12.12 12.77 23.30
N ARG A 295 11.37 12.07 22.45
CA ARG A 295 11.91 10.98 21.62
C ARG A 295 12.66 11.50 20.40
N ALA A 296 12.34 12.69 19.90
CA ALA A 296 13.05 13.22 18.74
C ALA A 296 14.53 13.47 19.09
N MET A 297 14.82 14.04 20.27
CA MET A 297 16.20 14.29 20.71
C MET A 297 16.97 13.06 21.22
N THR A 298 16.32 11.88 21.29
CA THR A 298 16.93 10.63 21.78
C THR A 298 16.90 9.49 20.75
N SER A 299 16.38 9.76 19.55
CA SER A 299 16.33 8.80 18.44
C SER A 299 17.67 8.69 17.70
N ALA A 300 17.82 7.58 16.97
CA ALA A 300 18.87 7.38 15.99
C ALA A 300 18.40 7.81 14.60
N TYR A 301 19.27 8.49 13.86
CA TYR A 301 19.02 8.98 12.51
C TYR A 301 20.08 8.47 11.55
N ASP A 302 19.65 7.90 10.43
CA ASP A 302 20.53 7.47 9.33
C ASP A 302 20.39 8.43 8.14
N CYS A 303 21.53 9.01 7.72
CA CYS A 303 21.62 9.95 6.61
C CYS A 303 22.10 9.33 5.28
N MET A 304 22.52 8.07 5.28
CA MET A 304 22.89 7.33 4.06
C MET A 304 22.18 5.98 3.95
N PRO A 305 20.84 5.93 4.06
CA PRO A 305 20.10 4.69 3.94
C PRO A 305 20.10 4.12 2.52
N ASP A 306 20.07 2.79 2.43
CA ASP A 306 20.06 2.06 1.16
C ASP A 306 18.67 2.05 0.46
N SER A 307 17.59 2.23 1.23
CA SER A 307 16.20 2.07 0.74
C SER A 307 15.53 3.40 0.40
N CYS A 308 16.21 4.25 -0.38
CA CYS A 308 15.67 5.53 -0.85
C CYS A 308 15.42 5.53 -2.35
N ARG A 309 14.20 5.14 -2.71
CA ARG A 309 13.69 5.08 -4.08
C ARG A 309 12.24 5.57 -4.10
N ASP A 310 11.65 5.64 -5.28
CA ASP A 310 10.23 5.95 -5.48
C ASP A 310 9.79 7.21 -4.73
N GLY A 311 10.60 8.26 -4.76
CA GLY A 311 10.28 9.53 -4.08
C GLY A 311 10.11 9.48 -2.55
N ALA A 312 10.60 8.44 -1.86
CA ALA A 312 10.58 8.36 -0.40
C ALA A 312 11.18 9.61 0.27
N ILE A 313 10.55 10.08 1.35
CA ILE A 313 11.02 11.21 2.17
C ILE A 313 11.86 10.69 3.33
N ALA A 314 11.32 9.71 4.04
CA ALA A 314 11.96 9.00 5.13
C ALA A 314 11.28 7.63 5.27
N TYR A 315 11.84 6.75 6.10
CA TYR A 315 11.20 5.50 6.44
C TYR A 315 11.70 4.95 7.79
N VAL A 316 10.92 4.01 8.34
CA VAL A 316 11.25 3.26 9.55
C VAL A 316 10.98 1.77 9.38
N TRP A 317 11.68 0.97 10.19
CA TRP A 317 11.22 -0.38 10.52
C TRP A 317 10.43 -0.31 11.82
N PRO A 318 9.13 -0.65 11.84
CA PRO A 318 8.32 -0.59 13.06
C PRO A 318 8.89 -1.43 14.22
N GLN A 319 9.66 -2.47 13.89
CA GLN A 319 10.30 -3.38 14.85
C GLN A 319 11.64 -2.85 15.38
N GLN A 320 12.06 -1.66 14.96
CA GLN A 320 13.22 -0.92 15.49
C GLN A 320 12.79 0.46 16.00
N PRO A 321 12.04 0.55 17.12
CA PRO A 321 11.63 1.82 17.69
C PRO A 321 12.79 2.80 17.87
N GLY A 322 12.61 4.03 17.37
CA GLY A 322 13.58 5.11 17.53
C GLY A 322 14.73 5.13 16.52
N VAL A 323 14.63 4.43 15.39
CA VAL A 323 15.60 4.54 14.27
C VAL A 323 14.89 5.05 13.02
N ILE A 324 15.26 6.26 12.57
CA ILE A 324 14.65 6.95 11.43
C ILE A 324 15.67 7.10 10.29
N HIS A 325 15.26 6.77 9.07
CA HIS A 325 16.12 6.79 7.88
C HIS A 325 15.68 7.91 6.96
N PHE A 326 16.57 8.88 6.70
CA PHE A 326 16.24 10.04 5.89
C PHE A 326 16.67 9.85 4.43
N CYS A 327 15.71 10.01 3.52
CA CYS A 327 15.98 10.03 2.09
C CYS A 327 16.29 11.44 1.59
N ALA A 328 16.68 11.54 0.31
CA ALA A 328 17.06 12.81 -0.31
C ALA A 328 16.02 13.92 -0.09
N TRP A 329 14.73 13.57 -0.07
CA TRP A 329 13.66 14.56 0.03
C TRP A 329 13.47 15.19 1.39
N PHE A 330 13.79 14.50 2.49
CA PHE A 330 13.81 15.10 3.81
C PHE A 330 14.64 16.39 3.85
N TRP A 331 15.81 16.38 3.20
CA TRP A 331 16.74 17.51 3.20
C TRP A 331 16.16 18.76 2.51
N SER A 332 15.25 18.59 1.57
CA SER A 332 14.60 19.69 0.84
C SER A 332 13.41 20.34 1.56
N ARG A 333 12.87 19.69 2.60
CA ARG A 333 11.70 20.21 3.35
C ARG A 333 12.07 21.46 4.16
N PRO A 334 11.14 22.38 4.48
CA PRO A 334 11.42 23.44 5.44
C PRO A 334 11.78 22.86 6.82
N PRO A 335 12.55 23.56 7.66
CA PRO A 335 12.93 23.04 8.98
C PRO A 335 11.72 22.80 9.89
N TYR A 336 10.73 23.70 9.86
CA TYR A 336 9.50 23.70 10.66
C TYR A 336 8.32 24.28 9.85
N GLY A 337 7.12 24.27 10.43
CA GLY A 337 5.88 24.65 9.72
C GLY A 337 5.30 23.48 8.93
N SER A 338 4.57 23.77 7.85
CA SER A 338 3.85 22.74 7.08
C SER A 338 4.81 21.88 6.29
N ASN A 339 4.56 20.56 6.31
CA ASN A 339 5.34 19.57 5.57
C ASN A 339 6.84 19.72 5.83
N SER A 340 7.22 19.81 7.10
CA SER A 340 8.57 20.17 7.54
C SER A 340 9.45 18.97 7.88
N LYS A 341 10.74 19.23 8.12
CA LYS A 341 11.67 18.27 8.71
C LYS A 341 11.21 17.84 10.10
N ALA A 342 10.80 18.81 10.94
CA ALA A 342 10.21 18.52 12.26
C ALA A 342 8.96 17.64 12.12
N GLY A 343 8.05 17.97 11.22
CA GLY A 343 6.87 17.15 10.92
C GLY A 343 7.20 15.75 10.44
N THR A 344 8.21 15.59 9.59
CA THR A 344 8.70 14.28 9.14
C THR A 344 9.11 13.42 10.34
N ILE A 345 9.85 13.98 11.30
CA ILE A 345 10.26 13.26 12.49
C ILE A 345 9.04 12.82 13.31
N ILE A 346 8.02 13.68 13.45
CA ILE A 346 6.78 13.36 14.17
C ILE A 346 6.00 12.23 13.48
N HIS A 347 5.88 12.28 12.15
CA HIS A 347 5.29 11.21 11.34
C HIS A 347 5.98 9.88 11.63
N GLU A 348 7.31 9.82 11.46
CA GLU A 348 8.07 8.58 11.63
C GLU A 348 8.04 8.06 13.08
N LEU A 349 8.10 8.95 14.08
CA LEU A 349 7.97 8.57 15.49
C LEU A 349 6.61 7.96 15.81
N SER A 350 5.54 8.38 15.12
CA SER A 350 4.20 7.88 15.38
C SER A 350 4.05 6.39 15.04
N HIS A 351 4.80 5.87 14.05
CA HIS A 351 4.76 4.45 13.70
C HIS A 351 5.20 3.54 14.85
N PHE A 352 6.14 4.00 15.68
CA PHE A 352 6.59 3.27 16.87
C PHE A 352 5.54 3.24 17.99
N THR A 353 4.47 4.04 17.87
CA THR A 353 3.31 4.03 18.77
C THR A 353 2.10 3.30 18.20
N GLY A 354 2.16 2.88 16.92
CA GLY A 354 1.15 2.03 16.29
C GLY A 354 0.39 2.67 15.13
N THR A 355 0.81 3.82 14.60
CA THR A 355 0.20 4.40 13.39
C THR A 355 0.65 3.64 12.14
N GLU A 356 -0.20 3.69 11.11
CA GLU A 356 0.08 3.25 9.75
C GLU A 356 0.01 4.45 8.79
N ASP A 357 0.37 4.22 7.54
CA ASP A 357 0.19 5.20 6.46
C ASP A 357 -1.10 4.88 5.68
N HIS A 358 -2.27 5.13 6.25
CA HIS A 358 -3.53 4.85 5.57
C HIS A 358 -3.70 5.71 4.30
N VAL A 359 -3.25 6.97 4.38
CA VAL A 359 -3.23 7.94 3.28
C VAL A 359 -2.03 8.85 3.44
N TYR A 360 -1.58 9.44 2.33
CA TYR A 360 -0.50 10.43 2.32
C TYR A 360 -1.01 11.82 1.95
N GLY A 361 -0.40 12.84 2.55
CA GLY A 361 -0.60 14.24 2.26
C GLY A 361 -1.80 14.86 2.99
N GLU A 362 -1.82 16.18 2.98
CA GLU A 362 -2.80 17.01 3.69
C GLU A 362 -4.23 16.71 3.23
N VAL A 363 -4.47 16.76 1.90
CA VAL A 363 -5.81 16.52 1.32
C VAL A 363 -6.34 15.13 1.69
N GLY A 364 -5.48 14.10 1.58
CA GLY A 364 -5.84 12.73 1.94
C GLY A 364 -6.18 12.61 3.43
N SER A 365 -5.37 13.21 4.29
CA SER A 365 -5.57 13.19 5.75
C SER A 365 -6.84 13.92 6.18
N LEU A 366 -7.15 15.07 5.57
CA LEU A 366 -8.41 15.81 5.79
C LEU A 366 -9.62 14.96 5.39
N GLU A 367 -9.55 14.28 4.24
CA GLU A 367 -10.64 13.42 3.79
C GLU A 367 -10.79 12.18 4.65
N LEU A 368 -9.68 11.59 5.11
CA LEU A 368 -9.69 10.45 6.03
C LEU A 368 -10.34 10.83 7.37
N ALA A 369 -10.03 12.02 7.89
CA ALA A 369 -10.66 12.55 9.11
C ALA A 369 -12.18 12.73 8.97
N ARG A 370 -12.66 13.09 7.77
CA ARG A 370 -14.10 13.27 7.48
C ARG A 370 -14.82 11.94 7.27
N SER A 371 -14.22 11.03 6.50
CA SER A 371 -14.87 9.82 6.00
C SER A 371 -14.65 8.60 6.89
N ALA A 372 -13.51 8.51 7.57
CA ALA A 372 -13.13 7.37 8.41
C ALA A 372 -12.28 7.80 9.63
N PRO A 373 -12.88 8.47 10.64
CA PRO A 373 -12.16 8.94 11.85
C PRO A 373 -11.34 7.84 12.56
N MET A 374 -11.83 6.60 12.59
CA MET A 374 -11.11 5.47 13.19
C MET A 374 -9.77 5.16 12.50
N LEU A 375 -9.66 5.43 11.19
CA LEU A 375 -8.41 5.31 10.46
C LEU A 375 -7.57 6.58 10.62
N ALA A 376 -8.19 7.75 10.68
CA ALA A 376 -7.49 9.02 10.87
C ALA A 376 -6.69 9.05 12.20
N VAL A 377 -7.23 8.50 13.29
CA VAL A 377 -6.52 8.38 14.57
C VAL A 377 -5.40 7.34 14.58
N THR A 378 -5.23 6.59 13.50
CA THR A 378 -4.11 5.67 13.30
C THR A 378 -3.30 5.99 12.05
N ASN A 379 -3.43 7.20 11.49
CA ASN A 379 -2.71 7.65 10.29
C ASN A 379 -1.55 8.58 10.65
N ALA A 380 -0.31 8.25 10.29
CA ALA A 380 0.89 9.00 10.70
C ALA A 380 0.89 10.47 10.24
N ASP A 381 0.42 10.75 9.02
CA ASP A 381 0.30 12.14 8.53
C ASP A 381 -0.70 12.98 9.33
N SER A 382 -1.76 12.38 9.88
CA SER A 382 -2.69 13.10 10.77
C SER A 382 -1.98 13.61 12.03
N TYR A 383 -1.03 12.85 12.57
CA TYR A 383 -0.21 13.26 13.71
C TYR A 383 0.80 14.35 13.33
N MET A 384 1.41 14.26 12.15
CA MET A 384 2.28 15.30 11.63
C MET A 384 1.53 16.63 11.52
N TYR A 385 0.42 16.65 10.78
CA TYR A 385 -0.32 17.88 10.52
C TYR A 385 -0.99 18.46 11.77
N PHE A 386 -1.52 17.61 12.66
CA PHE A 386 -2.05 18.07 13.93
C PHE A 386 -0.98 18.77 14.79
N ALA A 387 0.25 18.23 14.81
CA ALA A 387 1.35 18.78 15.60
C ALA A 387 1.95 20.04 14.97
N GLU A 388 2.16 20.04 13.64
CA GLU A 388 2.63 21.21 12.88
C GLU A 388 1.70 22.42 13.07
N ASN A 389 0.38 22.18 13.14
CA ASN A 389 -0.66 23.18 13.40
C ASN A 389 -0.45 24.49 12.61
N SER A 390 0.05 24.35 11.39
CA SER A 390 0.31 25.44 10.47
C SER A 390 -0.67 25.28 9.34
N LEU A 391 -1.85 25.89 9.50
CA LEU A 391 -2.86 25.88 8.45
C LEU A 391 -2.32 26.70 7.27
N LEU A 392 -2.11 26.05 6.12
CA LEU A 392 -1.94 26.74 4.84
C LEU A 392 -3.29 27.18 4.25
N LEU A 393 -4.42 26.76 4.85
CA LEU A 393 -5.76 27.06 4.37
C LEU A 393 -6.55 27.88 5.40
N GLN A 394 -6.42 29.21 5.30
CA GLN A 394 -7.52 30.16 5.54
C GLN A 394 -7.90 30.79 4.21
#